data_AF-A0A1N7BJS1-F1
#
_entry.id   AF-A0A1N7BJS1-F1
#
_cell.length_a   1.000
_cell.length_b   1.000
_cell.length_c   1.000
_cell.angle_alpha   90.00
_cell.angle_beta   90.00
_cell.angle_gamma   90.00
#
_symmetry.space_group_name_H-M   'P 1'
#
loop_
_entity.id
_entity.type
_entity.pdbx_description
1 polymer ?
#
loop_
_entity_poly.entity_id
_entity_poly.type
_entity_poly.pdbx_seq_one_letter_code
_entity_poly.pdbx_strand_id
1 'polypeptide(L)'
;MIPEDDLGPGFAYTVGLWHTYRSPELAMFGLDVHFMHELLNRLGDGVATGKPVEAEQERYDLIARHPVVLKQVDLRWYREFFGQAISFYRRPPFPVLEVVWPDPDGRFPWHPDCAEQYRELQPSLWLWPGDQRILSSSH
;
A
#
# COMPACT_ATOMS: atom_id res chain seq x y z
N MET A 1 -0.68 -12.47 -1.07
CA MET A 1 -1.63 -12.03 -2.10
C MET A 1 -3.02 -12.46 -1.65
N ILE A 2 -4.00 -11.57 -1.77
CA ILE A 2 -5.41 -11.78 -1.49
C ILE A 2 -6.16 -11.26 -2.73
N PRO A 3 -6.95 -12.10 -3.44
CA PRO A 3 -7.72 -11.65 -4.60
C PRO A 3 -8.84 -10.69 -4.19
N GLU A 4 -9.36 -9.95 -5.17
CA GLU A 4 -10.59 -9.16 -5.03
C GLU A 4 -11.78 -10.08 -4.73
N ASP A 5 -12.70 -9.60 -3.89
CA ASP A 5 -13.97 -10.24 -3.58
C ASP A 5 -15.08 -9.20 -3.34
N ASP A 6 -16.26 -9.67 -2.94
CA ASP A 6 -17.42 -8.80 -2.69
C ASP A 6 -17.22 -7.78 -1.55
N LEU A 7 -16.15 -7.91 -0.74
CA LEU A 7 -15.85 -7.04 0.39
C LEU A 7 -14.85 -5.94 0.04
N GLY A 8 -14.09 -6.06 -1.06
CA GLY A 8 -13.18 -5.01 -1.48
C GLY A 8 -12.12 -5.43 -2.50
N PRO A 9 -11.23 -4.48 -2.86
CA PRO A 9 -10.21 -4.70 -3.87
C PRO A 9 -9.20 -5.76 -3.43
N GLY A 10 -8.66 -6.49 -4.42
CA GLY A 10 -7.54 -7.38 -4.19
C GLY A 10 -6.31 -6.63 -3.66
N PHE A 11 -5.49 -7.29 -2.87
CA PHE A 11 -4.29 -6.69 -2.27
C PHE A 11 -3.14 -7.67 -2.07
N ALA A 12 -1.94 -7.15 -1.96
CA ALA A 12 -0.74 -7.91 -1.65
C ALA A 12 0.12 -7.15 -0.65
N TYR A 13 0.87 -7.86 0.17
CA TYR A 13 1.87 -7.27 1.06
C TYR A 13 3.05 -8.20 1.27
N THR A 14 4.19 -7.62 1.66
CA THR A 14 5.41 -8.35 1.99
C THR A 14 5.38 -8.85 3.43
N VAL A 15 6.10 -9.94 3.69
CA VAL A 15 6.41 -10.39 5.05
C VAL A 15 7.87 -10.83 5.09
N GLY A 16 8.64 -10.22 6.00
CA GLY A 16 10.04 -10.57 6.25
C GLY A 16 11.03 -9.42 6.05
N LEU A 17 10.63 -8.31 5.43
CA LEU A 17 11.51 -7.15 5.22
C LEU A 17 11.96 -6.55 6.56
N TRP A 18 11.04 -6.46 7.52
CA TRP A 18 11.36 -5.94 8.84
C TRP A 18 12.29 -6.87 9.62
N HIS A 19 12.10 -8.19 9.51
CA HIS A 19 13.00 -9.17 10.13
C HIS A 19 14.42 -9.05 9.55
N THR A 20 14.54 -9.07 8.23
CA THR A 20 15.82 -9.32 7.55
C THR A 20 16.63 -8.05 7.35
N TYR A 21 15.97 -6.95 6.98
CA TYR A 21 16.62 -5.71 6.56
C TYR A 21 16.30 -4.51 7.45
N ARG A 22 15.45 -4.69 8.48
CA ARG A 22 14.92 -3.59 9.31
C ARG A 22 14.24 -2.50 8.48
N SER A 23 13.63 -2.91 7.38
CA SER A 23 12.87 -2.05 6.48
C SER A 23 11.36 -2.28 6.70
N PRO A 24 10.50 -1.27 6.46
CA PRO A 24 9.05 -1.47 6.48
C PRO A 24 8.58 -2.59 5.57
N GLU A 25 7.53 -3.29 5.98
CA GLU A 25 6.75 -4.09 5.02
C GLU A 25 6.02 -3.15 4.06
N LEU A 26 5.67 -3.67 2.88
CA LEU A 26 5.03 -2.93 1.82
C LEU A 26 3.69 -3.58 1.50
N ALA A 27 2.65 -2.78 1.33
CA ALA A 27 1.30 -3.22 0.95
C ALA A 27 0.80 -2.46 -0.28
N MET A 28 0.05 -3.12 -1.16
CA MET A 28 -0.48 -2.54 -2.39
C MET A 28 -1.89 -3.09 -2.66
N PHE A 29 -2.77 -2.25 -3.20
CA PHE A 29 -4.19 -2.52 -3.42
C PHE A 29 -4.63 -2.20 -4.85
N GLY A 30 -5.69 -2.87 -5.31
CA GLY A 30 -6.51 -2.39 -6.43
C GLY A 30 -5.98 -2.65 -7.84
N LEU A 31 -4.85 -3.35 -7.97
CA LEU A 31 -4.35 -3.85 -9.26
C LEU A 31 -4.48 -5.38 -9.31
N ASP A 32 -4.16 -5.96 -10.47
CA ASP A 32 -4.01 -7.42 -10.58
C ASP A 32 -3.01 -7.93 -9.53
N VAL A 33 -3.38 -9.00 -8.82
CA VAL A 33 -2.60 -9.51 -7.68
C VAL A 33 -1.23 -10.04 -8.07
N HIS A 34 -1.08 -10.58 -9.28
CA HIS A 34 0.22 -11.04 -9.78
C HIS A 34 1.10 -9.85 -10.14
N PHE A 35 0.52 -8.81 -10.74
CA PHE A 35 1.23 -7.57 -11.01
C PHE A 35 1.68 -6.86 -9.72
N MET A 36 0.82 -6.72 -8.72
CA MET A 36 1.21 -6.17 -7.42
C MET A 36 2.34 -6.98 -6.76
N HIS A 37 2.25 -8.31 -6.83
CA HIS A 37 3.28 -9.18 -6.30
C HIS A 37 4.64 -8.98 -6.99
N GLU A 38 4.65 -8.81 -8.31
CA GLU A 38 5.88 -8.46 -9.04
C GLU A 38 6.46 -7.12 -8.58
N LEU A 39 5.64 -6.08 -8.46
CA LEU A 39 6.09 -4.75 -8.02
C LEU A 39 6.64 -4.77 -6.59
N LEU A 40 5.96 -5.47 -5.67
CA LEU A 40 6.42 -5.62 -4.29
C LEU A 40 7.73 -6.41 -4.20
N ASN A 41 7.93 -7.44 -5.01
CA ASN A 41 9.21 -8.16 -5.08
C ASN A 41 10.33 -7.26 -5.60
N ARG A 42 10.08 -6.45 -6.63
CA ARG A 42 11.06 -5.47 -7.12
C ARG A 42 11.46 -4.45 -6.05
N LEU A 43 10.51 -4.00 -5.22
CA LEU A 43 10.82 -3.14 -4.08
C LEU A 43 11.63 -3.89 -3.01
N GLY A 44 11.25 -5.12 -2.69
CA GLY A 44 11.97 -5.98 -1.75
C GLY A 44 13.42 -6.25 -2.17
N ASP A 45 13.66 -6.53 -3.45
CA ASP A 45 15.00 -6.68 -4.02
C ASP A 45 15.81 -5.38 -3.93
N GLY A 46 15.14 -4.24 -4.13
CA GLY A 46 15.72 -2.92 -3.90
C GLY A 46 16.20 -2.76 -2.45
N VAL A 47 15.35 -3.08 -1.49
CA VAL A 47 15.70 -3.04 -0.05
C VAL A 47 16.88 -3.97 0.24
N ALA A 48 16.86 -5.20 -0.28
CA ALA A 48 17.94 -6.17 -0.10
C ALA A 48 19.29 -5.72 -0.67
N THR A 49 19.27 -4.85 -1.68
CA THR A 49 20.47 -4.28 -2.31
C THR A 49 20.84 -2.89 -1.78
N GLY A 50 20.21 -2.45 -0.68
CA GLY A 50 20.55 -1.21 0.01
C GLY A 50 19.82 0.03 -0.49
N LYS A 51 18.67 -0.13 -1.16
CA LYS A 51 17.77 0.98 -1.53
C LYS A 51 16.62 1.05 -0.51
N PRO A 52 16.71 1.93 0.51
CA PRO A 52 15.68 2.03 1.54
C PRO A 52 14.35 2.52 0.98
N VAL A 53 13.29 2.21 1.72
CA VAL A 53 11.93 2.71 1.50
C VAL A 53 11.47 3.49 2.72
N GLU A 54 10.90 4.67 2.50
CA GLU A 54 10.53 5.61 3.56
C GLU A 54 9.15 6.21 3.30
N ALA A 55 8.46 6.66 4.35
CA ALA A 55 7.18 7.34 4.21
C ALA A 55 7.33 8.65 3.43
N GLU A 56 6.30 8.98 2.65
CA GLU A 56 6.22 10.11 1.73
C GLU A 56 7.23 10.05 0.56
N GLN A 57 7.96 8.94 0.40
CA GLN A 57 8.86 8.76 -0.74
C GLN A 57 8.07 8.54 -2.03
N GLU A 58 8.48 9.25 -3.09
CA GLU A 58 8.06 8.99 -4.47
C GLU A 58 8.97 7.96 -5.16
N ARG A 59 8.38 7.02 -5.90
CA ARG A 59 9.10 5.98 -6.65
C ARG A 59 8.65 5.96 -8.11
N TYR A 60 9.59 6.25 -9.01
CA TYR A 60 9.36 6.37 -10.45
C TYR A 60 9.69 5.09 -11.24
N ASP A 61 10.17 4.05 -10.55
CA ASP A 61 10.71 2.84 -11.16
C ASP A 61 9.71 1.67 -11.21
N LEU A 62 8.47 1.86 -10.74
CA LEU A 62 7.52 0.77 -10.55
C LEU A 62 6.43 0.74 -11.62
N ILE A 63 5.65 1.81 -11.72
CA ILE A 63 4.57 1.97 -12.68
C ILE A 63 5.04 2.95 -13.74
N ALA A 64 4.75 2.66 -15.01
CA ALA A 64 5.16 3.53 -16.10
C ALA A 64 4.56 4.94 -15.96
N ARG A 65 5.22 5.93 -16.57
CA ARG A 65 4.79 7.34 -16.73
C ARG A 65 4.55 8.16 -15.45
N HIS A 66 4.21 7.55 -14.32
CA HIS A 66 3.86 8.25 -13.07
C HIS A 66 4.54 7.63 -11.85
N PRO A 67 4.90 8.43 -10.83
CA PRO A 67 5.42 7.89 -9.59
C PRO A 67 4.31 7.19 -8.79
N VAL A 68 4.71 6.27 -7.92
CA VAL A 68 3.91 5.87 -6.75
C VAL A 68 4.41 6.63 -5.52
N VAL A 69 3.55 6.75 -4.52
CA VAL A 69 3.88 7.38 -3.22
C VAL A 69 3.77 6.35 -2.13
N LEU A 70 4.73 6.34 -1.21
CA LEU A 70 4.71 5.48 -0.03
C LEU A 70 4.04 6.19 1.14
N LYS A 71 2.96 5.64 1.69
CA LYS A 71 2.23 6.24 2.83
C LYS A 71 2.35 5.37 4.07
N GLN A 72 2.61 5.98 5.22
CA GLN A 72 2.69 5.24 6.48
C GLN A 72 1.32 4.67 6.86
N VAL A 73 1.22 3.35 6.99
CA VAL A 73 -0.03 2.72 7.41
C VAL A 73 -0.23 2.95 8.91
N ASP A 74 -1.45 3.37 9.25
CA ASP A 74 -1.90 3.50 10.63
C ASP A 74 -2.09 2.13 11.30
N LEU A 75 -1.62 1.99 12.55
CA LEU A 75 -1.66 0.74 13.31
C LEU A 75 -3.08 0.16 13.47
N ARG A 76 -4.11 0.99 13.39
CA ARG A 76 -5.52 0.56 13.53
C ARG A 76 -5.99 -0.34 12.39
N TRP A 77 -5.31 -0.29 11.24
CA TRP A 77 -5.59 -1.16 10.09
C TRP A 77 -4.97 -2.56 10.18
N TYR A 78 -4.07 -2.80 11.15
CA TYR A 78 -3.24 -3.99 11.12
C TYR A 78 -4.01 -5.29 11.31
N ARG A 79 -5.05 -5.24 12.17
CA ARG A 79 -5.89 -6.42 12.40
C ARG A 79 -6.76 -6.76 11.19
N GLU A 80 -7.12 -5.75 10.40
CA GLU A 80 -7.94 -5.91 9.20
C GLU A 80 -7.12 -6.55 8.07
N PHE A 81 -5.94 -5.97 7.76
CA PHE A 81 -5.21 -6.35 6.55
C PHE A 81 -3.98 -7.24 6.78
N PHE A 82 -3.34 -7.19 7.96
CA PHE A 82 -2.00 -7.74 8.18
C PHE A 82 -1.95 -8.88 9.20
N GLY A 83 -3.03 -9.68 9.30
CA GLY A 83 -3.13 -10.82 10.22
C GLY A 83 -1.98 -11.82 10.12
N GLN A 84 -1.55 -12.18 8.91
CA GLN A 84 -0.43 -13.12 8.72
C GLN A 84 0.90 -12.52 9.16
N ALA A 85 1.14 -11.23 8.89
CA ALA A 85 2.35 -10.54 9.34
C ALA A 85 2.38 -10.43 10.87
N ILE A 86 1.24 -10.12 11.53
CA ILE A 86 1.13 -10.17 12.99
C ILE A 86 1.49 -11.57 13.51
N SER A 87 0.93 -12.62 12.91
CA SER A 87 1.21 -14.01 13.29
C SER A 87 2.69 -14.36 13.13
N PHE A 88 3.32 -13.92 12.04
CA PHE A 88 4.74 -14.14 11.77
C PHE A 88 5.64 -13.43 12.79
N TYR A 89 5.39 -12.14 13.03
CA TYR A 89 6.25 -11.31 13.88
C TYR A 89 6.03 -11.52 15.38
N ARG A 90 4.83 -11.94 15.82
CA ARG A 90 4.43 -12.14 17.23
C ARG A 90 4.63 -10.94 18.17
N ARG A 91 5.16 -9.81 17.67
CA ARG A 91 5.48 -8.58 18.42
C ARG A 91 5.21 -7.34 17.55
N PRO A 92 3.95 -6.96 17.32
CA PRO A 92 3.65 -5.64 16.77
C PRO A 92 4.10 -4.52 17.75
N PRO A 93 4.41 -3.31 17.25
CA PRO A 93 4.34 -2.90 15.86
C PRO A 93 5.58 -3.28 15.04
N PHE A 94 5.37 -3.62 13.77
CA PHE A 94 6.37 -3.59 12.70
C PHE A 94 5.89 -2.54 11.68
N PRO A 95 6.76 -1.71 11.10
CA PRO A 95 6.30 -0.66 10.19
C PRO A 95 5.78 -1.25 8.88
N VAL A 96 4.68 -0.69 8.36
CA VAL A 96 4.13 -0.98 7.03
C VAL A 96 3.94 0.33 6.27
N LEU A 97 4.34 0.35 5.01
CA LEU A 97 4.03 1.42 4.05
C LEU A 97 3.06 0.90 2.99
N GLU A 98 2.05 1.70 2.68
CA GLU A 98 1.17 1.50 1.55
C GLU A 98 1.82 2.11 0.29
N VAL A 99 1.85 1.35 -0.80
CA VAL A 99 2.32 1.76 -2.12
C VAL A 99 1.12 2.27 -2.91
N VAL A 100 0.93 3.59 -2.94
CA VAL A 100 -0.23 4.22 -3.58
C VAL A 100 0.11 4.65 -5.00
N TRP A 101 -0.76 4.31 -5.94
CA TRP A 101 -0.57 4.60 -7.36
C TRP A 101 -1.62 5.60 -7.89
N PRO A 102 -1.26 6.45 -8.86
CA PRO A 102 -2.16 7.45 -9.41
C PRO A 102 -2.99 6.90 -10.58
N ASP A 103 -4.03 7.62 -10.95
CA ASP A 103 -4.79 7.38 -12.19
C ASP A 103 -3.95 7.67 -13.46
N PRO A 104 -4.47 7.38 -14.67
CA PRO A 104 -3.75 7.64 -15.93
C PRO A 104 -3.33 9.09 -16.16
N ASP A 105 -3.99 10.06 -15.52
CA ASP A 105 -3.66 11.48 -15.58
C ASP A 105 -2.65 11.91 -14.49
N GLY A 106 -2.16 10.97 -13.69
CA GLY A 106 -1.17 11.22 -12.63
C GLY A 106 -1.79 11.73 -11.32
N ARG A 107 -3.10 11.57 -11.13
CA ARG A 107 -3.82 12.04 -9.94
C ARG A 107 -3.96 10.91 -8.94
N PHE A 108 -3.45 11.13 -7.74
CA PHE A 108 -3.58 10.18 -6.62
C PHE A 108 -5.01 10.17 -6.05
N PRO A 109 -5.39 9.14 -5.27
CA PRO A 109 -6.73 9.02 -4.68
C PRO A 109 -7.21 10.26 -3.89
N TRP A 110 -6.29 10.98 -3.25
CA TRP A 110 -6.59 12.20 -2.49
C TRP A 110 -6.73 13.46 -3.36
N HIS A 111 -6.44 13.39 -4.66
CA HIS A 111 -6.62 14.51 -5.57
C HIS A 111 -8.12 14.69 -5.86
N PRO A 112 -8.66 15.93 -5.84
CA PRO A 112 -10.10 16.18 -6.03
C PRO A 112 -10.62 15.70 -7.40
N ASP A 113 -9.79 15.75 -8.44
CA ASP A 113 -10.17 15.32 -9.79
C ASP A 113 -9.80 13.86 -10.13
N CYS A 114 -9.37 13.06 -9.14
CA CYS A 114 -9.16 11.61 -9.35
C CYS A 114 -10.51 10.92 -9.54
N ALA A 115 -10.64 10.01 -10.51
CA ALA A 115 -11.92 9.33 -10.71
C ALA A 115 -12.24 8.39 -9.52
N GLU A 116 -13.52 8.31 -9.14
CA GLU A 116 -14.00 7.58 -7.96
C GLU A 116 -13.54 6.12 -7.93
N GLN A 117 -13.58 5.43 -9.07
CA GLN A 117 -13.08 4.06 -9.22
C GLN A 117 -11.63 3.87 -8.70
N TYR A 118 -10.72 4.84 -8.91
CA TYR A 118 -9.34 4.74 -8.43
C TYR A 118 -9.22 5.00 -6.93
N ARG A 119 -10.16 5.74 -6.34
CA ARG A 119 -10.27 5.92 -4.89
C ARG A 119 -10.80 4.67 -4.22
N GLU A 120 -11.81 4.04 -4.81
CA GLU A 120 -12.42 2.81 -4.28
C GLU A 120 -11.48 1.60 -4.34
N LEU A 121 -10.61 1.56 -5.36
CA LEU A 121 -9.59 0.51 -5.51
C LEU A 121 -8.48 0.56 -4.44
N GLN A 122 -8.29 1.70 -3.76
CA GLN A 122 -7.17 1.92 -2.85
C GLN A 122 -7.63 2.55 -1.52
N PRO A 123 -7.86 1.73 -0.47
CA PRO A 123 -8.23 2.26 0.84
C PRO A 123 -7.09 3.12 1.42
N SER A 124 -7.38 4.34 1.86
CA SER A 124 -6.35 5.23 2.42
C SER A 124 -5.90 4.80 3.82
N LEU A 125 -4.93 3.89 3.92
CA LEU A 125 -4.55 3.27 5.20
C LEU A 125 -3.72 4.20 6.10
N TRP A 126 -3.28 5.36 5.59
CA TRP A 126 -2.64 6.41 6.39
C TRP A 126 -3.64 7.29 7.15
N LEU A 127 -4.94 7.12 6.90
CA LEU A 127 -6.01 7.80 7.63
C LEU A 127 -6.59 6.87 8.70
N TRP A 128 -7.28 7.46 9.67
CA TRP A 128 -8.07 6.69 10.62
C TRP A 128 -9.24 5.99 9.90
N PRO A 129 -9.59 4.71 10.23
CA PRO A 129 -10.79 4.07 9.65
C PRO A 129 -12.08 4.89 9.74
N GLY A 130 -12.25 5.68 10.80
CA GLY A 130 -13.41 6.58 10.94
C GLY A 130 -13.43 7.74 9.95
N ASP A 131 -12.27 8.19 9.48
CA ASP A 131 -12.10 9.38 8.64
C ASP A 131 -12.24 9.06 7.14
N GLN A 132 -12.12 7.78 6.73
CA GLN A 132 -12.27 7.38 5.33
C GLN A 132 -13.66 7.72 4.76
N ARG A 133 -14.71 7.67 5.59
CA ARG A 133 -16.09 8.03 5.18
C ARG A 133 -16.29 9.51 4.85
N ILE A 134 -15.40 10.39 5.29
CA ILE A 134 -15.57 11.85 5.11
C ILE A 134 -15.07 12.29 3.73
N LEU A 135 -14.10 11.59 3.14
CA LEU A 135 -13.51 11.95 1.85
C LEU A 135 -14.35 11.50 0.64
N SER A 136 -15.23 10.52 0.80
CA SER A 136 -16.17 10.08 -0.25
C SER A 136 -17.45 10.93 -0.32
N SER A 137 -17.68 11.85 0.64
CA SER A 137 -18.96 12.55 0.80
C SER A 137 -18.94 14.04 0.43
N SER A 138 -17.83 14.58 -0.07
CA SER A 138 -17.77 15.97 -0.52
C SER A 138 -18.18 16.07 -1.99
N HIS A 139 -19.50 16.04 -2.22
CA HIS A 139 -20.14 16.56 -3.43
C HIS A 139 -20.25 18.09 -3.36
#